data_AF-A0A379UQ36-F1
#
_entry.id   AF-A0A379UQ36-F1
#
_cell.length_a   1.000
_cell.length_b   1.000
_cell.length_c   1.000
_cell.angle_alpha   90.00
_cell.angle_beta   90.00
_cell.angle_gamma   90.00
#
_symmetry.space_group_name_H-M   'P 1'
#
loop_
_entity.id
_entity.type
_entity.pdbx_description
1 polymer ?
#
loop_
_entity_poly.entity_id
_entity_poly.type
_entity_poly.pdbx_seq_one_letter_code
_entity_poly.pdbx_strand_id
1 'polypeptide(L)' 'MTTQISVETLSPITHNQIPVITTELLAHLYGTKIKNISDNFLNNTTRFVVGKHFLKLKKTNYASSRTDPKQSG' A
#
# COMPACT_ATOMS: atom_id res chain seq x y z
N MET A 1 -8.23 5.91 21.14
CA MET A 1 -9.11 6.82 20.38
C MET A 1 -9.08 6.35 18.93
N THR A 2 -10.17 5.86 18.38
CA THR A 2 -10.28 5.54 16.95
C THR A 2 -10.68 6.82 16.23
N THR A 3 -9.74 7.46 15.54
CA THR A 3 -10.02 8.60 14.68
C THR A 3 -10.89 8.11 13.53
N GLN A 4 -12.16 8.51 13.52
CA GLN A 4 -13.11 8.12 12.48
C GLN A 4 -12.87 9.02 11.27
N ILE A 5 -12.23 8.47 10.24
CA ILE A 5 -11.92 9.19 9.00
C ILE A 5 -13.16 9.13 8.11
N SER A 6 -13.66 10.28 7.64
CA SER A 6 -14.79 10.34 6.70
C SER A 6 -14.30 10.28 5.26
N VAL A 7 -14.98 9.49 4.41
CA VAL A 7 -14.68 9.33 2.98
C VAL A 7 -14.71 10.66 2.23
N GLU A 8 -15.57 11.59 2.66
CA GLU A 8 -15.72 12.91 2.02
C GLU A 8 -14.53 13.84 2.28
N THR A 9 -13.78 13.60 3.35
CA THR A 9 -12.62 14.41 3.77
C THR A 9 -11.28 13.85 3.28
N LEU A 10 -11.32 12.75 2.53
CA LEU A 10 -10.15 11.99 2.17
C LEU A 10 -9.50 12.53 0.90
N SER A 11 -8.26 13.02 1.03
CA SER A 11 -7.45 13.40 -0.11
C SER A 11 -7.15 12.17 -0.98
N PRO A 12 -7.36 12.24 -2.31
CA PRO A 12 -7.06 11.13 -3.20
C PRO A 12 -5.56 10.80 -3.15
N ILE A 13 -5.22 9.56 -2.83
CA ILE A 13 -3.86 9.05 -2.98
C ILE A 13 -3.78 8.39 -4.35
N THR A 14 -2.84 8.80 -5.20
CA THR A 14 -2.67 8.22 -6.53
C THR A 14 -1.39 7.42 -6.62
N HIS A 15 -1.47 6.20 -7.14
CA HIS A 15 -0.32 5.41 -7.56
C HIS A 15 -0.39 5.20 -9.08
N ASN A 16 0.59 5.74 -9.80
CA ASN A 16 0.63 5.67 -11.27
C ASN A 16 -0.66 6.25 -11.91
N GLN A 17 -1.12 7.41 -11.40
CA GLN A 17 -2.36 8.09 -11.79
C GLN A 17 -3.67 7.33 -11.47
N ILE A 18 -3.59 6.17 -10.82
CA ILE A 18 -4.76 5.42 -10.37
C ILE A 18 -5.01 5.77 -8.89
N PRO A 19 -6.24 6.17 -8.51
CA PRO A 19 -6.57 6.40 -7.11
C PRO A 19 -6.52 5.07 -6.35
N VAL A 20 -5.82 5.08 -5.22
CA VAL A 20 -5.58 3.91 -4.38
C VAL A 20 -5.83 4.25 -2.91
N ILE A 21 -6.10 3.22 -2.13
CA ILE A 21 -6.21 3.33 -0.68
C ILE A 21 -5.27 2.32 -0.02
N THR A 22 -4.60 2.73 1.05
CA THR A 22 -3.75 1.81 1.82
C THR A 22 -4.60 0.87 2.65
N THR A 23 -4.08 -0.33 2.94
CA THR A 23 -4.75 -1.32 3.80
C THR A 23 -5.06 -0.75 5.19
N GLU A 24 -4.21 0.13 5.69
CA GLU A 24 -4.39 0.83 6.96
C GLU A 24 -5.59 1.79 6.91
N LEU A 25 -5.66 2.63 5.88
CA LEU A 25 -6.74 3.58 5.72
C LEU A 25 -8.08 2.86 5.47
N LEU A 26 -8.05 1.79 4.68
CA LEU A 26 -9.20 0.92 4.46
C LEU A 26 -9.72 0.32 5.78
N ALA A 27 -8.81 -0.12 6.66
CA ALA A 27 -9.18 -0.65 7.96
C ALA A 27 -9.84 0.41 8.85
N HIS A 28 -9.34 1.65 8.85
CA HIS A 28 -9.95 2.77 9.58
C HIS A 28 -11.34 3.11 9.05
N LEU A 29 -11.54 3.12 7.72
CA LEU A 29 -12.84 3.38 7.10
C LEU A 29 -13.89 2.32 7.47
N TYR A 30 -13.49 1.05 7.53
CA TYR A 30 -14.36 -0.05 7.96
C TYR A 30 -14.44 -0.23 9.48
N GLY A 31 -13.76 0.61 10.28
CA GLY A 31 -13.73 0.48 11.74
C GLY A 31 -13.15 -0.87 12.22
N THR A 32 -12.24 -1.46 11.44
CA THR A 32 -11.66 -2.78 11.71
C THR A 32 -10.14 -2.72 11.86
N LYS A 33 -9.53 -3.83 12.26
CA LYS A 33 -8.06 -3.92 12.39
C LYS A 33 -7.44 -4.22 11.04
N ILE A 34 -6.24 -3.70 10.78
CA ILE A 34 -5.44 -3.98 9.57
C ILE A 34 -5.31 -5.49 9.33
N LYS A 35 -5.03 -6.24 10.41
CA LYS A 35 -5.05 -7.72 10.46
C LYS A 35 -6.27 -8.30 9.73
N ASN A 36 -7.47 -7.80 10.02
CA ASN A 36 -8.70 -8.40 9.51
C ASN A 36 -8.85 -8.17 8.00
N ILE A 37 -8.35 -7.04 7.48
CA ILE A 37 -8.27 -6.80 6.04
C ILE A 37 -7.29 -7.78 5.40
N SER A 38 -6.11 -7.98 5.99
CA SER A 38 -5.11 -8.95 5.51
C SER A 38 -5.64 -10.38 5.54
N ASP A 39 -6.26 -10.79 6.64
CA ASP A 39 -6.88 -12.10 6.79
C ASP A 39 -7.99 -12.30 5.74
N ASN A 40 -8.83 -11.29 5.50
CA ASN A 40 -9.86 -11.33 4.48
C ASN A 40 -9.27 -11.51 3.08
N PHE A 41 -8.22 -10.76 2.76
CA PHE A 41 -7.51 -10.88 1.49
C PHE A 41 -6.93 -12.29 1.30
N LEU A 42 -6.26 -12.84 2.31
CA LEU A 42 -5.66 -14.19 2.27
C LEU A 42 -6.72 -15.29 2.11
N ASN A 43 -7.82 -15.21 2.87
CA ASN A 43 -8.90 -16.21 2.83
C ASN A 43 -9.73 -16.14 1.55
N ASN A 44 -9.72 -15.01 0.84
CA ASN A 44 -10.50 -14.81 -0.38
C ASN A 44 -9.62 -14.43 -1.58
N THR A 45 -8.37 -14.89 -1.59
CA THR A 45 -7.39 -14.56 -2.64
C THR A 45 -7.92 -14.82 -4.06
N THR A 46 -8.74 -15.86 -4.23
CA THR A 46 -9.37 -16.20 -5.52
C THR A 46 -10.34 -15.14 -6.05
N ARG A 47 -10.82 -14.23 -5.20
CA ARG A 47 -11.74 -13.13 -5.56
C ARG A 47 -11.00 -11.84 -5.92
N PHE A 48 -9.71 -11.73 -5.58
CA PHE A 48 -8.90 -10.54 -5.81
C PHE A 48 -8.01 -10.69 -7.05
N VAL A 49 -7.91 -9.62 -7.84
CA VAL A 49 -7.17 -9.62 -9.10
C VAL A 49 -6.17 -8.47 -9.05
N VAL A 50 -4.90 -8.77 -9.32
CA VAL A 50 -3.81 -7.77 -9.37
C VAL A 50 -4.15 -6.70 -10.42
N GLY A 51 -3.99 -5.43 -10.06
CA GLY A 51 -4.26 -4.29 -10.94
C GLY A 51 -5.72 -3.85 -11.00
N LYS A 52 -6.67 -4.70 -10.58
CA LYS A 52 -8.10 -4.34 -10.45
C LYS A 52 -8.50 -4.09 -9.00
N HIS A 53 -8.20 -5.04 -8.12
CA HIS A 53 -8.63 -4.98 -6.72
C HIS A 53 -7.49 -4.60 -5.76
N PHE A 54 -6.25 -4.94 -6.12
CA PHE A 54 -5.08 -4.60 -5.32
C PHE A 54 -3.86 -4.37 -6.21
N LEU A 55 -2.91 -3.59 -5.70
CA LEU A 55 -1.63 -3.34 -6.36
C LEU A 55 -0.53 -4.04 -5.58
N LYS A 56 0.28 -4.82 -6.28
CA LYS A 56 1.46 -5.43 -5.67
C LYS A 56 2.61 -4.43 -5.76
N LEU A 57 3.02 -3.90 -4.60
CA LEU A 57 4.24 -3.11 -4.50
C LEU A 57 5.43 -4.04 -4.74
N LYS A 58 5.98 -4.03 -5.96
CA LYS A 58 7.28 -4.64 -6.21
C LYS A 58 8.32 -3.69 -5.63
N LYS A 59 9.08 -4.16 -4.65
CA LYS A 59 10.31 -3.49 -4.23
C LYS A 59 11.23 -3.50 -5.44
N THR A 60 11.34 -2.39 -6.16
CA THR A 60 12.43 -2.22 -7.11
C THR A 60 13.69 -2.33 -6.27
N ASN A 61 14.53 -3.30 -6.61
CA ASN A 61 15.79 -3.50 -5.94
C ASN A 61 16.65 -2.27 -6.30
N TYR A 62 16.65 -1.24 -5.44
CA TYR A 62 17.73 -0.26 -5.41
C TYR A 62 18.99 -0.97 -4.90
N ALA A 63 19.46 -1.95 -5.68
CA ALA A 63 20.80 -2.43 -5.59
C ALA A 63 21.64 -1.55 -6.51
N SER A 64 22.71 -1.00 -5.93
CA SER A 64 23.92 -0.55 -6.64
C SER A 64 23.93 0.88 -7.16
N SER A 65 24.12 1.83 -6.24
CA SER A 65 25.17 2.84 -6.42
C SER A 65 25.78 3.20 -5.06
N ARG A 66 26.30 2.18 -4.38
CA ARG A 66 27.30 2.38 -3.33
C ARG A 66 28.66 2.14 -3.99
N THR A 67 29.11 3.12 -4.75
CA THR A 67 30.51 3.22 -5.18
C THR A 67 31.05 4.51 -4.60
N ASP A 68 31.46 4.44 -3.33
CA ASP A 68 32.64 5.18 -2.90
C ASP A 68 33.80 4.19 -2.96
N PRO A 69 34.76 4.41 -3.86
CA PRO A 69 36.14 4.26 -3.47
C PRO A 69 36.91 5.54 -3.78
N LYS A 70 37.51 6.11 -2.73
CA LYS A 70 38.67 6.99 -2.88
C LYS A 70 39.77 6.25 -3.65
N GLN A 71 40.28 6.81 -4.75
CA GLN A 71 41.72 6.81 -5.12
C GLN A 71 41.93 7.67 -6.38
N SER A 72 42.68 8.77 -6.28
CA SER A 72 44.03 8.95 -6.86
C SER A 72 44.06 9.54 -8.28
N GLY A 73 44.75 10.68 -8.42
CA GLY A 73 45.05 11.39 -9.65
C GLY A 73 45.29 12.86 -9.38
#